data_AF-A0A945Y3K7-F1
#
_entry.id   AF-A0A945Y3K7-F1
#
_cell.length_a   1.000
_cell.length_b   1.000
_cell.length_c   1.000
_cell.angle_alpha   90.00
_cell.angle_beta   90.00
_cell.angle_gamma   90.00
#
_symmetry.space_group_name_H-M   'P 1'
#
loop_
_entity.id
_entity.type
_entity.pdbx_description
1 polymer ?
#
loop_
_entity_poly.entity_id
_entity_poly.type
_entity_poly.pdbx_seq_one_letter_code
_entity_poly.pdbx_strand_id
1 'polypeptide(L)'
;REEVEGSLKGRINSETLDKIDGILSADAYYICGPGKMIDEVSEYLMKNDIEKSKIHFEKFSSSKKKKDSEELEIIDVLSNITVIMDDEEFEYKLSSKGESILDSAMQAGADVPFSCKGGVCCTCKAKVMEGKAVMSENYALSEEEVRDGYILTCKAHPVSEKIIVDFDEM
;
A
#
# COMPACT_ATOMS: atom_id res chain seq x y z
N ARG A 1 -18.85 -28.39 2.61
CA ARG A 1 -18.93 -27.76 1.26
C ARG A 1 -19.66 -28.76 0.40
N GLU A 2 -20.80 -28.39 -0.15
CA GLU A 2 -21.54 -29.26 -1.09
C GLU A 2 -20.67 -29.47 -2.33
N GLU A 3 -20.61 -30.72 -2.81
CA GLU A 3 -19.94 -31.04 -4.06
C GLU A 3 -20.87 -30.67 -5.21
N VAL A 4 -20.59 -29.52 -5.83
CA VAL A 4 -21.29 -29.09 -7.03
C VAL A 4 -20.60 -29.71 -8.24
N GLU A 5 -21.35 -30.42 -9.06
CA GLU A 5 -20.85 -31.04 -10.30
C GLU A 5 -20.29 -29.95 -11.23
N GLY A 6 -19.10 -30.18 -11.81
CA GLY A 6 -18.38 -29.20 -12.61
C GLY A 6 -17.58 -28.14 -11.82
N SER A 7 -17.61 -28.17 -10.49
CA SER A 7 -16.79 -27.24 -9.68
C SER A 7 -15.30 -27.61 -9.67
N LEU A 8 -14.45 -26.60 -9.80
CA LEU A 8 -13.00 -26.74 -9.61
C LEU A 8 -12.66 -26.57 -8.13
N LYS A 9 -11.86 -27.51 -7.59
CA LYS A 9 -11.40 -27.48 -6.19
C LYS A 9 -9.95 -26.98 -6.15
N GLY A 10 -9.63 -26.17 -5.15
CA GLY A 10 -8.26 -25.69 -4.91
C GLY A 10 -8.18 -24.17 -4.83
N ARG A 11 -6.98 -23.64 -5.02
CA ARG A 11 -6.74 -22.20 -5.15
C ARG A 11 -6.89 -21.79 -6.61
N ILE A 12 -7.35 -20.56 -6.83
CA ILE A 12 -7.31 -19.96 -8.16
C ILE A 12 -5.84 -19.72 -8.51
N ASN A 13 -5.40 -20.33 -9.59
CA ASN A 13 -4.03 -20.35 -10.10
C ASN A 13 -4.09 -20.54 -11.63
N SER A 14 -2.94 -20.49 -12.31
CA SER A 14 -2.90 -20.63 -13.77
C SER A 14 -3.58 -21.92 -14.27
N GLU A 15 -3.32 -23.06 -13.61
CA GLU A 15 -3.91 -24.36 -13.97
C GLU A 15 -5.44 -24.42 -13.84
N THR A 16 -5.99 -23.64 -12.90
CA THR A 16 -7.44 -23.55 -12.69
C THR A 16 -8.06 -22.63 -13.75
N LEU A 17 -7.38 -21.55 -14.13
CA LEU A 17 -7.82 -20.62 -15.16
C LEU A 17 -7.84 -21.28 -16.55
N ASP A 18 -6.85 -22.13 -16.86
CA ASP A 18 -6.80 -22.90 -18.13
C ASP A 18 -8.01 -23.81 -18.35
N LYS A 19 -8.74 -24.15 -17.28
CA LYS A 19 -9.94 -25.01 -17.33
C LYS A 19 -11.24 -24.22 -17.47
N ILE A 20 -11.17 -22.88 -17.50
CA ILE A 20 -12.35 -22.01 -17.60
C ILE A 20 -12.46 -21.53 -19.05
N ASP A 21 -13.40 -22.12 -19.78
CA ASP A 21 -13.69 -21.73 -21.15
C ASP A 21 -14.16 -20.26 -21.24
N GLY A 22 -13.64 -19.54 -22.22
CA GLY A 22 -14.01 -18.14 -22.46
C GLY A 22 -13.43 -17.13 -21.46
N ILE A 23 -12.55 -17.57 -20.55
CA ILE A 23 -11.94 -16.65 -19.57
C ILE A 23 -11.18 -15.51 -20.26
N LEU A 24 -10.59 -15.73 -21.44
CA LEU A 24 -9.79 -14.73 -22.15
C LEU A 24 -10.59 -13.77 -23.04
N SER A 25 -11.91 -13.93 -23.17
CA SER A 25 -12.72 -13.12 -24.10
C SER A 25 -13.46 -11.94 -23.45
N ALA A 26 -13.20 -11.64 -22.18
CA ALA A 26 -13.85 -10.53 -21.50
C ALA A 26 -13.26 -9.16 -21.89
N ASP A 27 -14.11 -8.12 -21.84
CA ASP A 27 -13.70 -6.73 -22.10
C ASP A 27 -12.84 -6.14 -20.97
N ALA A 28 -13.08 -6.57 -19.73
CA ALA A 28 -12.37 -6.14 -18.53
C ALA A 28 -12.37 -7.24 -17.45
N TYR A 29 -11.35 -7.22 -16.61
CA TYR A 29 -11.08 -8.20 -15.56
C TYR A 29 -10.98 -7.50 -14.22
N TYR A 30 -11.77 -7.94 -13.24
CA TYR A 30 -11.75 -7.40 -11.88
C TYR A 30 -11.37 -8.52 -10.91
N ILE A 31 -10.25 -8.35 -10.22
CA ILE A 31 -9.64 -9.39 -9.39
C ILE A 31 -9.58 -8.90 -7.94
N CYS A 32 -10.24 -9.63 -7.05
CA CYS A 32 -10.19 -9.37 -5.61
C CYS A 32 -9.86 -10.68 -4.87
N GLY A 33 -8.95 -10.59 -3.89
CA GLY A 33 -8.55 -11.74 -3.09
C GLY A 33 -7.19 -11.58 -2.44
N PRO A 34 -6.59 -12.69 -1.98
CA PRO A 34 -5.24 -12.69 -1.43
C PRO A 34 -4.20 -12.20 -2.46
N GLY A 35 -3.19 -11.44 -2.01
CA GLY A 35 -2.19 -10.81 -2.90
C GLY A 35 -1.55 -11.77 -3.90
N LYS A 36 -1.12 -12.97 -3.45
CA LYS A 36 -0.57 -14.00 -4.34
C LYS A 36 -1.53 -14.45 -5.44
N MET A 37 -2.83 -14.54 -5.14
CA MET A 37 -3.84 -14.91 -6.13
C MET A 37 -4.00 -13.78 -7.15
N ILE A 38 -4.07 -12.52 -6.68
CA ILE A 38 -4.16 -11.35 -7.57
C ILE A 38 -2.98 -11.30 -8.52
N ASP A 39 -1.76 -11.45 -7.98
CA ASP A 39 -0.52 -11.40 -8.76
C ASP A 39 -0.52 -12.53 -9.81
N GLU A 40 -0.83 -13.76 -9.41
CA GLU A 40 -0.84 -14.92 -10.31
C GLU A 40 -1.91 -14.82 -11.42
N VAL A 41 -3.13 -14.39 -11.10
CA VAL A 41 -4.19 -14.21 -12.10
C VAL A 41 -3.83 -13.07 -13.07
N SER A 42 -3.27 -11.97 -12.56
CA SER A 42 -2.86 -10.83 -13.40
C SER A 42 -1.74 -11.24 -14.36
N GLU A 43 -0.74 -11.98 -13.88
CA GLU A 43 0.34 -12.51 -14.71
C GLU A 43 -0.18 -13.49 -15.76
N TYR A 44 -1.13 -14.35 -15.41
CA TYR A 44 -1.76 -15.28 -16.34
C TYR A 44 -2.45 -14.54 -17.50
N LEU A 45 -3.25 -13.52 -17.20
CA LEU A 45 -3.95 -12.73 -18.22
C LEU A 45 -2.95 -12.00 -19.14
N MET A 46 -1.91 -11.38 -18.56
CA MET A 46 -0.87 -10.71 -19.34
C MET A 46 -0.07 -11.67 -20.24
N LYS A 47 0.19 -12.91 -19.79
CA LYS A 47 0.84 -13.94 -20.60
C LYS A 47 -0.01 -14.41 -21.79
N ASN A 48 -1.32 -14.20 -21.72
CA ASN A 48 -2.27 -14.51 -22.78
C ASN A 48 -2.72 -13.25 -23.55
N ASP A 49 -1.81 -12.28 -23.67
CA ASP A 49 -1.98 -11.06 -24.48
C ASP A 49 -3.14 -10.14 -24.06
N ILE A 50 -3.64 -10.26 -22.82
CA ILE A 50 -4.60 -9.29 -22.27
C ILE A 50 -3.85 -8.03 -21.83
N GLU A 51 -4.28 -6.89 -22.37
CA GLU A 51 -3.71 -5.59 -22.03
C GLU A 51 -3.87 -5.26 -20.55
N LYS A 52 -2.80 -4.71 -19.94
CA LYS A 52 -2.79 -4.31 -18.53
C LYS A 52 -3.89 -3.31 -18.17
N SER A 53 -4.28 -2.46 -19.12
CA SER A 53 -5.37 -1.48 -18.97
C SER A 53 -6.73 -2.11 -18.67
N LYS A 54 -6.95 -3.38 -19.07
CA LYS A 54 -8.17 -4.13 -18.84
C LYS A 54 -8.16 -4.92 -17.52
N ILE A 55 -7.04 -4.96 -16.81
CA ILE A 55 -6.85 -5.75 -15.59
C ILE A 55 -6.88 -4.82 -14.39
N HIS A 56 -7.96 -4.93 -13.61
CA HIS A 56 -8.20 -4.15 -12.41
C HIS A 56 -8.16 -5.08 -11.20
N PHE A 57 -7.59 -4.62 -10.09
CA PHE A 57 -7.55 -5.40 -8.87
C PHE A 57 -7.70 -4.55 -7.62
N GLU A 58 -8.21 -5.18 -6.57
CA GLU A 58 -8.34 -4.59 -5.25
C GLU A 58 -7.60 -5.46 -4.23
N LYS A 59 -6.62 -4.88 -3.53
CA LYS A 59 -5.81 -5.58 -2.53
C LYS A 59 -6.30 -5.19 -1.13
N PHE A 60 -7.03 -6.10 -0.48
CA PHE A 60 -7.52 -5.93 0.90
C PHE A 60 -6.47 -6.23 1.98
N SER A 61 -5.36 -6.87 1.60
CA SER A 61 -4.30 -7.28 2.52
C SER A 61 -2.95 -6.78 2.02
N SER A 62 -2.23 -6.06 2.87
CA SER A 62 -0.81 -5.76 2.67
C SER A 62 -0.06 -7.08 2.67
N SER A 63 0.42 -7.50 1.50
CA SER A 63 1.25 -8.69 1.41
C SER A 63 2.52 -8.43 2.19
N LYS A 64 2.78 -9.18 3.27
CA LYS A 64 4.11 -9.22 3.88
C LYS A 64 5.10 -9.72 2.82
N LYS A 65 5.62 -8.84 1.97
CA LYS A 65 6.84 -9.14 1.24
C LYS A 65 7.90 -9.32 2.32
N LYS A 66 8.34 -10.57 2.53
CA LYS A 66 9.75 -10.78 2.85
C LYS A 66 10.50 -10.24 1.65
N LYS A 67 10.79 -8.93 1.64
CA LYS A 67 11.92 -8.45 0.87
C LYS A 67 13.11 -9.17 1.49
N ASP A 68 13.85 -9.92 0.69
CA ASP A 68 15.29 -9.94 0.88
C ASP A 68 15.67 -8.46 0.95
N SER A 69 15.89 -8.00 2.17
CA SER A 69 16.32 -6.65 2.42
C SER A 69 17.72 -6.56 1.83
N GLU A 70 17.81 -6.05 0.61
CA GLU A 70 18.71 -4.92 0.43
C GLU A 70 18.27 -3.92 1.51
N GLU A 71 18.92 -4.02 2.67
CA GLU A 71 19.01 -2.91 3.60
C GLU A 71 19.51 -1.75 2.74
N LEU A 72 18.60 -0.95 2.20
CA LEU A 72 18.85 0.47 2.16
C LEU A 72 19.36 0.76 3.57
N GLU A 73 20.63 1.12 3.69
CA GLU A 73 21.19 1.61 4.94
C GLU A 73 20.40 2.88 5.28
N ILE A 74 19.20 2.69 5.84
CA ILE A 74 18.46 3.75 6.48
C ILE A 74 19.32 4.04 7.69
N ILE A 75 20.15 5.07 7.54
CA ILE A 75 20.88 5.69 8.64
C ILE A 75 19.84 5.84 9.75
N ASP A 76 20.16 5.31 10.93
CA ASP A 76 19.28 5.46 12.08
C ASP A 76 19.26 6.94 12.44
N VAL A 77 18.23 7.63 11.96
CA VAL A 77 18.03 9.06 12.15
C VAL A 77 16.90 9.19 13.14
N LEU A 78 17.18 9.88 14.24
CA LEU A 78 16.16 10.33 15.17
C LEU A 78 15.63 11.67 14.65
N SER A 79 14.44 11.65 14.06
CA SER A 79 13.82 12.81 13.44
C SER A 79 12.88 13.52 14.41
N ASN A 80 12.86 14.85 14.36
CA ASN A 80 11.77 15.65 14.91
C ASN A 80 10.64 15.71 13.89
N ILE A 81 9.48 15.19 14.24
CA ILE A 81 8.29 15.16 13.39
C ILE A 81 7.29 16.18 13.93
N THR A 82 6.76 17.01 13.04
CA THR A 82 5.56 17.81 13.29
C THR A 82 4.45 17.26 12.40
N VAL A 83 3.32 16.89 12.99
CA VAL A 83 2.10 16.50 12.29
C VAL A 83 1.07 17.62 12.45
N ILE A 84 0.50 18.06 11.33
CA ILE A 84 -0.61 19.03 11.28
C ILE A 84 -1.89 18.26 10.97
N MET A 85 -2.91 18.44 11.80
CA MET A 85 -4.25 17.89 11.62
C MET A 85 -5.27 18.85 12.23
N ASP A 86 -6.28 19.26 11.47
CA ASP A 86 -7.30 20.23 11.88
C ASP A 86 -6.67 21.55 12.42
N ASP A 87 -5.66 22.06 11.72
CA ASP A 87 -4.84 23.24 12.12
C ASP A 87 -4.07 23.10 13.47
N GLU A 88 -4.07 21.92 14.10
CA GLU A 88 -3.32 21.64 15.32
C GLU A 88 -1.97 20.95 15.02
N GLU A 89 -0.90 21.40 15.69
CA GLU A 89 0.46 20.85 15.55
C GLU A 89 0.80 19.88 16.68
N PHE A 90 1.23 18.67 16.30
CA PHE A 90 1.70 17.62 17.20
C PHE A 90 3.17 17.31 16.94
N GLU A 91 4.02 17.58 17.93
CA GLU A 91 5.47 17.34 17.82
C GLU A 91 5.92 16.10 18.60
N TYR A 92 6.73 15.26 17.95
CA TYR A 92 7.33 14.08 18.58
C TYR A 92 8.64 13.67 17.90
N LYS A 93 9.40 12.80 18.57
CA LYS A 93 10.62 12.23 18.01
C LYS A 93 10.36 10.82 17.51
N LEU A 94 10.83 10.52 16.31
CA LEU A 94 10.68 9.20 15.70
C LEU A 94 12.00 8.75 15.08
N SER A 95 12.47 7.54 15.43
CA SER A 95 13.58 6.90 14.73
C SER A 95 13.11 6.37 13.39
N SER A 96 13.96 6.46 12.37
CA SER A 96 13.74 5.85 11.06
C SER A 96 13.57 4.32 11.10
N LYS A 97 13.96 3.66 12.20
CA LYS A 97 13.74 2.22 12.48
C LYS A 97 12.57 1.94 13.44
N GLY A 98 11.88 2.99 13.88
CA GLY A 98 10.76 2.90 14.81
C GLY A 98 9.44 2.53 14.14
N GLU A 99 8.35 2.95 14.78
CA GLU A 99 7.01 2.80 14.24
C GLU A 99 6.78 3.68 13.00
N SER A 100 5.60 3.57 12.40
CA SER A 100 5.21 4.45 11.29
C SER A 100 4.93 5.87 11.78
N ILE A 101 5.02 6.86 10.88
CA ILE A 101 4.65 8.25 11.19
C ILE A 101 3.22 8.30 11.76
N LEU A 102 2.27 7.55 11.18
CA LEU A 102 0.90 7.48 11.68
C LEU A 102 0.81 6.97 13.12
N ASP A 103 1.48 5.86 13.43
CA ASP A 103 1.35 5.22 14.74
C ASP A 103 1.91 6.10 15.85
N SER A 104 3.06 6.74 15.61
CA SER A 104 3.64 7.69 16.55
C SER A 104 2.85 9.00 16.67
N ALA A 105 2.18 9.45 15.61
CA ALA A 105 1.28 10.61 15.67
C ALA A 105 0.10 10.37 16.62
N MET A 106 -0.56 9.21 16.51
CA MET A 106 -1.66 8.88 17.44
C MET A 106 -1.17 8.72 18.88
N GLN A 107 0.04 8.20 19.10
CA GLN A 107 0.63 8.13 20.44
C GLN A 107 0.96 9.51 21.02
N ALA A 108 1.29 10.48 20.17
CA ALA A 108 1.44 11.88 20.54
C ALA A 108 0.10 12.60 20.77
N GLY A 109 -1.03 11.92 20.54
CA GLY A 109 -2.38 12.45 20.78
C GLY A 109 -3.07 13.05 19.56
N ALA A 110 -2.47 12.95 18.37
CA ALA A 110 -3.10 13.44 17.14
C ALA A 110 -4.23 12.50 16.69
N ASP A 111 -5.42 13.04 16.43
CA ASP A 111 -6.58 12.28 15.91
C ASP A 111 -6.52 12.10 14.38
N VAL A 112 -5.43 11.49 13.91
CA VAL A 112 -5.14 11.34 12.49
C VAL A 112 -6.00 10.25 11.83
N PRO A 113 -6.49 10.47 10.60
CA PRO A 113 -7.37 9.51 9.92
C PRO A 113 -6.64 8.22 9.53
N PHE A 114 -7.23 7.06 9.85
CA PHE A 114 -6.72 5.76 9.42
C PHE A 114 -7.83 4.71 9.20
N SER A 115 -7.51 3.66 8.44
CA SER A 115 -8.40 2.51 8.26
C SER A 115 -7.61 1.20 8.13
N CYS A 116 -6.92 0.96 7.02
CA CYS A 116 -6.30 -0.36 6.76
C CYS A 116 -4.95 -0.60 7.43
N LYS A 117 -4.17 0.47 7.71
CA LYS A 117 -2.74 0.43 8.08
C LYS A 117 -1.86 -0.47 7.18
N GLY A 118 -2.33 -0.74 5.96
CA GLY A 118 -1.76 -1.65 4.98
C GLY A 118 -1.25 -0.97 3.71
N GLY A 119 -1.38 0.35 3.60
CA GLY A 119 -0.96 1.09 2.40
C GLY A 119 -1.85 0.88 1.17
N VAL A 120 -3.13 0.54 1.38
CA VAL A 120 -4.09 0.21 0.30
C VAL A 120 -5.33 1.11 0.22
N CYS A 121 -5.70 1.84 1.29
CA CYS A 121 -6.99 2.56 1.37
C CYS A 121 -6.91 4.09 1.25
N CYS A 122 -5.72 4.68 1.16
CA CYS A 122 -5.48 6.14 1.14
C CYS A 122 -6.01 6.97 2.32
N THR A 123 -6.65 6.38 3.34
CA THR A 123 -7.20 7.16 4.48
C THR A 123 -6.13 7.92 5.26
N CYS A 124 -4.93 7.36 5.38
CA CYS A 124 -3.80 8.00 6.06
C CYS A 124 -2.92 8.82 5.09
N LYS A 125 -3.48 9.26 3.96
CA LYS A 125 -2.74 10.09 2.99
C LYS A 125 -2.49 11.45 3.62
N ALA A 126 -1.25 11.91 3.54
CA ALA A 126 -0.83 13.23 3.99
C ALA A 126 0.29 13.74 3.08
N LYS A 127 0.59 15.03 3.15
CA LYS A 127 1.63 15.67 2.34
C LYS A 127 2.84 16.02 3.19
N VAL A 128 4.03 15.76 2.66
CA VAL A 128 5.28 16.21 3.29
C VAL A 128 5.54 17.66 2.90
N MET A 129 5.43 18.56 3.88
CA MET A 129 5.65 20.00 3.69
C MET A 129 7.13 20.38 3.83
N GLU A 130 7.85 19.68 4.70
CA GLU A 130 9.29 19.83 4.90
C GLU A 130 9.91 18.46 5.19
N GLY A 131 11.14 18.23 4.71
CA GLY A 131 11.88 17.00 4.99
C GLY A 131 11.61 15.88 3.98
N LYS A 132 11.92 14.64 4.37
CA LYS A 132 11.80 13.45 3.53
C LYS A 132 11.35 12.25 4.35
N ALA A 133 10.44 11.47 3.77
CA ALA A 133 10.04 10.16 4.26
C ALA A 133 10.15 9.11 3.15
N VAL A 134 10.33 7.86 3.56
CA VAL A 134 10.28 6.69 2.68
C VAL A 134 9.10 5.82 3.08
N MET A 135 8.35 5.35 2.09
CA MET A 135 7.27 4.38 2.30
C MET A 135 7.78 2.96 2.12
N SER A 136 7.57 2.13 3.14
CA SER A 136 7.87 0.69 3.12
C SER A 136 7.05 -0.04 2.04
N GLU A 137 5.80 0.38 1.86
CA GLU A 137 4.86 -0.15 0.87
C GLU A 137 3.95 0.98 0.37
N ASN A 138 3.67 0.99 -0.94
CA ASN A 138 2.66 1.85 -1.55
C ASN A 138 1.91 1.05 -2.62
N TYR A 139 0.63 0.78 -2.38
CA TYR A 139 -0.26 0.13 -3.34
C TYR A 139 -1.37 1.05 -3.84
N ALA A 140 -1.42 2.30 -3.36
CA ALA A 140 -2.59 3.15 -3.48
C ALA A 140 -2.30 4.52 -4.13
N LEU A 141 -1.14 5.11 -3.89
CA LEU A 141 -0.75 6.38 -4.51
C LEU A 141 -0.08 6.16 -5.86
N SER A 142 -0.43 6.98 -6.83
CA SER A 142 0.23 7.07 -8.14
C SER A 142 1.66 7.63 -8.01
N GLU A 143 2.48 7.44 -9.05
CA GLU A 143 3.85 8.00 -9.07
C GLU A 143 3.86 9.54 -9.07
N GLU A 144 2.82 10.18 -9.61
CA GLU A 144 2.65 11.63 -9.63
C GLU A 144 2.37 12.15 -8.22
N GLU A 145 1.40 11.55 -7.51
CA GLU A 145 1.10 11.92 -6.12
C GLU A 145 2.34 11.78 -5.21
N VAL A 146 3.10 10.69 -5.36
CA VAL A 146 4.34 10.51 -4.57
C VAL A 146 5.38 11.59 -4.90
N ARG A 147 5.47 12.01 -6.16
CA ARG A 147 6.37 13.08 -6.60
C ARG A 147 5.96 14.44 -6.05
N ASP A 148 4.67 14.67 -5.92
CA ASP A 148 4.08 15.88 -5.35
C ASP A 148 4.19 15.93 -3.82
N GLY A 149 4.80 14.90 -3.21
CA GLY A 149 5.10 14.85 -1.77
C GLY A 149 4.04 14.13 -0.94
N TYR A 150 3.05 13.49 -1.56
CA TYR A 150 2.06 12.70 -0.83
C TYR A 150 2.65 11.36 -0.37
N ILE A 151 2.31 10.99 0.86
CA ILE A 151 2.73 9.76 1.51
C ILE A 151 1.54 9.07 2.19
N LEU A 152 1.65 7.75 2.36
CA LEU A 152 0.78 6.97 3.24
C LEU A 152 1.47 6.86 4.60
N THR A 153 1.06 7.70 5.56
CA THR A 153 1.74 7.82 6.86
C THR A 153 1.80 6.51 7.65
N CYS A 154 0.85 5.58 7.43
CA CYS A 154 0.87 4.23 8.03
C CYS A 154 2.00 3.31 7.53
N LYS A 155 2.66 3.67 6.43
CA LYS A 155 3.80 2.94 5.86
C LYS A 155 5.04 3.82 5.71
N ALA A 156 4.98 5.08 6.16
CA ALA A 156 6.05 6.04 6.00
C ALA A 156 6.94 6.07 7.25
N HIS A 157 8.25 6.18 7.02
CA HIS A 157 9.28 6.40 8.04
C HIS A 157 10.16 7.60 7.64
N PRO A 158 10.62 8.41 8.59
CA PRO A 158 11.41 9.59 8.28
C PRO A 158 12.84 9.21 7.84
N VAL A 159 13.42 10.00 6.95
CA VAL A 159 14.83 9.85 6.50
C VAL A 159 15.62 11.17 6.56
N SER A 160 15.04 12.21 7.17
CA SER A 160 15.65 13.52 7.43
C SER A 160 15.52 13.90 8.91
N GLU A 161 16.42 14.73 9.44
CA GLU A 161 16.41 15.13 10.87
C GLU A 161 15.13 15.87 11.31
N LYS A 162 14.44 16.51 10.36
CA LYS A 162 13.16 17.17 10.56
C LYS A 162 12.20 16.77 9.45
N ILE A 163 10.93 16.57 9.79
CA ILE A 163 9.86 16.39 8.81
C ILE A 163 8.58 17.07 9.31
N ILE A 164 7.89 17.76 8.41
CA ILE A 164 6.54 18.32 8.67
C ILE A 164 5.58 17.61 7.74
N VAL A 165 4.54 17.00 8.30
CA VAL A 165 3.52 16.25 7.58
C VAL A 165 2.15 16.86 7.86
N ASP A 166 1.43 17.17 6.79
CA ASP A 166 0.14 17.86 6.85
C ASP A 166 -0.97 16.94 6.30
N PHE A 167 -1.97 16.65 7.14
CA PHE A 167 -3.13 15.84 6.77
C PHE A 167 -4.29 16.67 6.17
N ASP A 168 -4.25 17.99 6.28
CA ASP A 168 -5.28 18.91 5.80
C ASP A 168 -5.07 19.28 4.31
N GLU A 169 -3.84 19.13 3.83
CA GLU A 169 -3.48 19.26 2.41
C GLU A 169 -4.07 18.09 1.57
N MET A 170 -5.19 18.35 0.89
CA MET A 170 -5.83 17.41 -0.05
C MET A 170 -5.64 17.76 -1.51
#